data_AF-A0A345QNS6-F1
#
_entry.id   AF-A0A345QNS6-F1
#
_cell.length_a   1.000
_cell.length_b   1.000
_cell.length_c   1.000
_cell.angle_alpha   90.00
_cell.angle_beta   90.00
_cell.angle_gamma   90.00
#
_symmetry.space_group_name_H-M   'P 1'
#
loop_
_entity.id
_entity.type
_entity.pdbx_description
1 polymer ?
#
loop_
_entity_poly.entity_id
_entity_poly.type
_entity_poly.pdbx_seq_one_letter_code
_entity_poly.pdbx_strand_id
1 'polypeptide(L)'
;MENAALFQFLLRMGDNTLVLGHRISEWCGKAPVLEEDIALANTALDLIGQTQMWLGYAAEVEDAGRSADDLAFLRDVWDFRNVLMLERPNIDFGHTMMRQFLFDAFQHPLLGAMAKSSDPRVAEIAAKAVKEAAYHLDRSAETVVSLGDGTQESHARMQNALDLLWPFVGEMFASDDVDAAMAKAGVAPDPADLRDNWEASVRATLSEATLRIPEDDFAHQGGKTGRQHTEHLGRILTQMQWLQRAYPGASW
;
A
#
# COMPACT_ATOMS: atom_id res chain seq x y z
N MET A 1 14.53 -0.55 -22.12
CA MET A 1 13.23 -1.21 -21.91
C MET A 1 13.18 -1.87 -20.55
N GLU A 2 14.15 -2.72 -20.19
CA GLU A 2 14.21 -3.40 -18.89
C GLU A 2 14.32 -2.44 -17.69
N ASN A 3 15.25 -1.47 -17.72
CA ASN A 3 15.35 -0.46 -16.66
C ASN A 3 14.11 0.43 -16.51
N ALA A 4 13.38 0.69 -17.60
CA ALA A 4 12.16 1.50 -17.54
C ALA A 4 11.02 0.75 -16.83
N ALA A 5 10.88 -0.55 -17.10
CA ALA A 5 9.92 -1.40 -16.39
C ALA A 5 10.29 -1.54 -14.91
N LEU A 6 11.57 -1.79 -14.60
CA LEU A 6 12.05 -1.85 -13.21
C LEU A 6 11.81 -0.52 -12.47
N PHE A 7 12.10 0.61 -13.10
CA PHE A 7 11.82 1.93 -12.51
C PHE A 7 10.34 2.11 -12.18
N GLN A 8 9.43 1.83 -13.13
CA GLN A 8 7.99 1.92 -12.88
C GLN A 8 7.53 0.96 -11.78
N PHE A 9 8.09 -0.25 -11.72
CA PHE A 9 7.82 -1.21 -10.67
C PHE A 9 8.25 -0.68 -9.30
N LEU A 10 9.47 -0.15 -9.18
CA LEU A 10 9.98 0.41 -7.93
C LEU A 10 9.18 1.64 -7.48
N LEU A 11 8.70 2.47 -8.41
CA LEU A 11 7.76 3.55 -8.10
C LEU A 11 6.44 3.00 -7.53
N ARG A 12 5.85 1.94 -8.11
CA ARG A 12 4.64 1.31 -7.54
C ARG A 12 4.86 0.86 -6.10
N MET A 13 6.00 0.21 -5.83
CA MET A 13 6.34 -0.27 -4.50
C MET A 13 6.50 0.88 -3.50
N GLY A 14 7.27 1.90 -3.86
CA GLY A 14 7.51 3.05 -2.99
C GLY A 14 6.28 3.94 -2.80
N ASP A 15 5.47 4.13 -3.83
CA ASP A 15 4.28 4.99 -3.76
C ASP A 15 3.18 4.37 -2.92
N ASN A 16 3.00 3.04 -3.01
CA ASN A 16 2.07 2.33 -2.14
C ASN A 16 2.41 2.56 -0.66
N THR A 17 3.67 2.36 -0.28
CA THR A 17 4.11 2.53 1.10
C THR A 17 4.12 3.99 1.53
N LEU A 18 4.43 4.93 0.63
CA LEU A 18 4.42 6.37 0.92
C LEU A 18 3.01 6.86 1.23
N VAL A 19 2.07 6.55 0.34
CA VAL A 19 0.69 7.04 0.45
C VAL A 19 -0.01 6.40 1.64
N LEU A 20 0.15 5.08 1.85
CA LEU A 20 -0.41 4.42 3.03
C LEU A 20 0.26 4.90 4.31
N GLY A 21 1.59 5.01 4.34
CA GLY A 21 2.32 5.52 5.50
C GLY A 21 1.89 6.95 5.87
N HIS A 22 1.64 7.81 4.88
CA HIS A 22 1.08 9.14 5.12
C HIS A 22 -0.32 9.07 5.72
N ARG A 23 -1.22 8.25 5.16
CA ARG A 23 -2.57 8.06 5.70
C ARG A 23 -2.54 7.54 7.12
N ILE A 24 -1.71 6.56 7.44
CA ILE A 24 -1.60 6.03 8.80
C ILE A 24 -1.02 7.11 9.75
N SER A 25 -0.08 7.92 9.30
CA SER A 25 0.48 9.03 10.10
C SER A 25 -0.57 10.07 10.52
N GLU A 26 -1.66 10.25 9.75
CA GLU A 26 -2.75 11.17 10.10
C GLU A 26 -3.46 10.83 11.42
N TRP A 27 -3.33 9.58 11.89
CA TRP A 27 -3.91 9.09 13.15
C TRP A 27 -3.13 9.49 14.40
N CYS A 28 -1.91 10.02 14.26
CA CYS A 28 -1.08 10.41 15.40
C CYS A 28 -1.84 11.35 16.35
N GLY A 29 -2.03 10.92 17.60
CA GLY A 29 -2.77 11.60 18.65
C GLY A 29 -4.30 11.53 18.54
N LYS A 30 -4.85 10.67 17.67
CA LYS A 30 -6.29 10.57 17.36
C LYS A 30 -6.82 9.13 17.41
N ALA A 31 -5.96 8.13 17.63
CA ALA A 31 -6.40 6.74 17.68
C ALA A 31 -7.35 6.49 18.87
N PRO A 32 -8.18 5.42 18.84
CA PRO A 32 -9.17 5.16 19.89
C PRO A 32 -8.59 5.03 21.30
N VAL A 33 -7.36 4.48 21.39
CA VAL A 33 -6.58 4.32 22.63
C VAL A 33 -5.09 4.52 22.32
N LEU A 34 -4.28 4.72 23.37
CA LEU A 34 -2.85 5.02 23.24
C LEU A 34 -2.07 3.88 22.57
N GLU A 35 -2.43 2.63 22.86
CA GLU A 35 -1.83 1.44 22.28
C GLU A 35 -2.01 1.38 20.77
N GLU A 36 -3.19 1.78 20.28
CA GLU A 36 -3.48 1.88 18.85
C GLU A 36 -2.73 3.04 18.19
N ASP A 37 -2.56 4.16 18.91
CA ASP A 37 -1.79 5.30 18.41
C ASP A 37 -0.32 4.92 18.17
N ILE A 38 0.30 4.28 19.18
CA ILE A 38 1.68 3.80 19.11
C ILE A 38 1.86 2.79 17.99
N ALA A 39 0.90 1.86 17.82
CA ALA A 39 1.03 0.84 16.82
C ALA A 39 0.80 1.33 15.39
N LEU A 40 -0.14 2.25 15.18
CA LEU A 40 -0.31 2.93 13.90
C LEU A 40 0.94 3.77 13.58
N ALA A 41 1.52 4.47 14.57
CA ALA A 41 2.77 5.20 14.38
C ALA A 41 3.94 4.28 13.97
N ASN A 42 4.06 3.09 14.59
CA ASN A 42 5.07 2.10 14.19
C ASN A 42 4.83 1.57 12.78
N THR A 43 3.57 1.26 12.42
CA THR A 43 3.20 0.83 11.07
C THR A 43 3.55 1.89 10.03
N ALA A 44 3.24 3.16 10.32
CA ALA A 44 3.62 4.27 9.47
C ALA A 44 5.14 4.40 9.33
N LEU A 45 5.89 4.25 10.43
CA LEU A 45 7.36 4.33 10.41
C LEU A 45 7.97 3.23 9.52
N ASP A 46 7.49 2.00 9.63
CA ASP A 46 7.91 0.88 8.78
C ASP A 46 7.64 1.19 7.30
N LEU A 47 6.42 1.62 6.97
CA LEU A 47 6.03 1.97 5.59
C LEU A 47 6.87 3.13 5.02
N ILE A 48 7.18 4.15 5.81
CA ILE A 48 8.07 5.25 5.38
C ILE A 48 9.52 4.75 5.22
N GLY A 49 9.99 3.84 6.08
CA GLY A 49 11.28 3.17 5.92
C GLY A 49 11.35 2.36 4.62
N GLN A 50 10.29 1.63 4.27
CA GLN A 50 10.16 0.91 3.01
C GLN A 50 10.15 1.87 1.81
N THR A 51 9.43 2.99 1.92
CA THR A 51 9.39 4.04 0.90
C THR A 51 10.78 4.54 0.56
N GLN A 52 11.60 4.85 1.57
CA GLN A 52 12.97 5.33 1.36
C GLN A 52 13.82 4.29 0.61
N MET A 53 13.67 3.01 0.93
CA MET A 53 14.40 1.94 0.24
C MET A 53 13.94 1.78 -1.21
N TRP A 54 12.62 1.73 -1.46
CA TRP A 54 12.07 1.54 -2.80
C TRP A 54 12.30 2.74 -3.72
N LEU A 55 12.00 3.96 -3.26
CA LEU A 55 12.21 5.17 -4.05
C LEU A 55 13.69 5.51 -4.17
N GLY A 56 14.52 5.20 -3.17
CA GLY A 56 15.97 5.32 -3.27
C GLY A 56 16.51 4.43 -4.40
N TYR A 57 16.06 3.19 -4.48
CA TYR A 57 16.46 2.31 -5.58
C TYR A 57 15.86 2.74 -6.93
N ALA A 58 14.62 3.23 -6.96
CA ALA A 58 14.03 3.80 -8.17
C ALA A 58 14.88 4.96 -8.73
N ALA A 59 15.35 5.85 -7.86
CA ALA A 59 16.23 6.95 -8.22
C ALA A 59 17.58 6.46 -8.81
N GLU A 60 18.18 5.43 -8.22
CA GLU A 60 19.40 4.80 -8.76
C GLU A 60 19.16 4.19 -10.15
N VAL A 61 18.05 3.49 -10.37
CA VAL A 61 17.71 2.85 -11.64
C VAL A 61 17.39 3.87 -12.73
N GLU A 62 16.77 4.99 -12.37
CA GLU A 62 16.47 6.07 -13.30
C GLU A 62 17.73 6.80 -13.79
N ASP A 63 18.75 6.95 -12.92
CA ASP A 63 20.01 7.64 -13.20
C ASP A 63 19.83 9.10 -13.69
N ALA A 64 18.78 9.78 -13.19
CA ALA A 64 18.47 11.17 -13.53
C ALA A 64 19.01 12.19 -12.50
N GLY A 65 19.85 11.76 -11.57
CA GLY A 65 20.36 12.60 -10.48
C GLY A 65 19.30 13.02 -9.45
N ARG A 66 18.15 12.34 -9.43
CA ARG A 66 17.10 12.51 -8.43
C ARG A 66 17.35 11.63 -7.22
N SER A 67 16.86 12.04 -6.06
CA SER A 67 16.84 11.28 -4.81
C SER A 67 15.46 10.67 -4.53
N ALA A 68 15.35 9.86 -3.48
CA ALA A 68 14.06 9.39 -2.98
C ALA A 68 13.12 10.55 -2.61
N ASP A 69 13.67 11.63 -2.05
CA ASP A 69 12.91 12.83 -1.70
C ASP A 69 12.39 13.55 -2.95
N ASP A 70 13.20 13.67 -4.00
CA ASP A 70 12.75 14.26 -5.26
C ASP A 70 11.58 13.47 -5.87
N LEU A 71 11.66 12.14 -5.82
CA LEU A 71 10.57 11.27 -6.25
C LEU A 71 9.33 11.41 -5.36
N ALA A 72 9.47 11.53 -4.04
CA ALA A 72 8.31 11.67 -3.15
C ALA A 72 7.64 13.06 -3.25
N PHE A 73 8.44 14.13 -3.33
CA PHE A 73 7.97 15.48 -3.10
C PHE A 73 7.80 16.35 -4.35
N LEU A 74 8.44 16.00 -5.47
CA LEU A 74 8.43 16.84 -6.68
C LEU A 74 7.59 16.29 -7.83
N ARG A 75 7.08 15.06 -7.70
CA ARG A 75 6.11 14.46 -8.66
C ARG A 75 4.71 15.01 -8.48
N ASP A 76 3.97 15.16 -9.58
CA ASP A 76 2.54 15.49 -9.56
C ASP A 76 1.68 14.20 -9.50
N VAL A 77 0.37 14.34 -9.28
CA VAL A 77 -0.61 13.25 -9.15
C VAL A 77 -0.47 12.20 -10.26
N TRP A 78 -0.25 12.63 -11.50
CA TRP A 78 -0.16 11.74 -12.67
C TRP A 78 1.13 10.92 -12.72
N ASP A 79 2.14 11.28 -11.92
CA ASP A 79 3.42 10.60 -11.83
C ASP A 79 3.48 9.62 -10.66
N PHE A 80 2.45 9.58 -9.80
CA PHE A 80 2.30 8.59 -8.74
C PHE A 80 1.77 7.26 -9.29
N ARG A 81 2.13 6.17 -8.60
CA ARG A 81 1.87 4.79 -9.01
C ARG A 81 1.23 3.93 -7.92
N ASN A 82 0.75 4.56 -6.84
CA ASN A 82 0.06 3.84 -5.77
C ASN A 82 -1.28 3.28 -6.26
N VAL A 83 -1.71 2.15 -5.69
CA VAL A 83 -3.08 1.65 -5.90
C VAL A 83 -4.09 2.57 -5.23
N LEU A 84 -5.27 2.69 -5.85
CA LEU A 84 -6.33 3.63 -5.50
C LEU A 84 -6.90 3.39 -4.10
N MET A 85 -6.82 2.15 -3.61
CA MET A 85 -7.29 1.81 -2.27
C MET A 85 -6.50 2.56 -1.18
N LEU A 86 -5.21 2.83 -1.40
CA LEU A 86 -4.33 3.38 -0.35
C LEU A 86 -4.50 4.88 -0.13
N GLU A 87 -4.94 5.60 -1.16
CA GLU A 87 -5.23 7.03 -1.07
C GLU A 87 -6.61 7.34 -0.48
N ARG A 88 -7.45 6.32 -0.26
CA ARG A 88 -8.79 6.50 0.35
C ARG A 88 -8.66 7.16 1.74
N PRO A 89 -9.58 8.06 2.12
CA PRO A 89 -9.49 8.79 3.38
C PRO A 89 -9.64 7.87 4.59
N ASN A 90 -9.10 8.31 5.73
CA ASN A 90 -9.45 7.71 7.02
C ASN A 90 -10.84 8.20 7.43
N ILE A 91 -11.85 7.31 7.38
CA ILE A 91 -13.23 7.63 7.80
C ILE A 91 -13.38 7.42 9.31
N ASP A 92 -13.12 6.20 9.75
CA ASP A 92 -12.99 5.83 11.15
C ASP A 92 -11.90 4.75 11.31
N PHE A 93 -11.72 4.29 12.54
CA PHE A 93 -10.68 3.30 12.86
C PHE A 93 -10.94 1.97 12.14
N GLY A 94 -12.19 1.49 12.10
CA GLY A 94 -12.55 0.25 11.40
C GLY A 94 -12.29 0.32 9.89
N HIS A 95 -12.62 1.44 9.26
CA HIS A 95 -12.29 1.69 7.85
C HIS A 95 -10.77 1.71 7.61
N THR A 96 -10.00 2.31 8.51
CA THR A 96 -8.54 2.31 8.40
C THR A 96 -7.97 0.90 8.51
N MET A 97 -8.42 0.13 9.49
CA MET A 97 -7.94 -1.23 9.73
C MET A 97 -8.35 -2.20 8.62
N MET A 98 -9.54 -2.04 8.04
CA MET A 98 -9.96 -2.81 6.86
C MET A 98 -9.07 -2.51 5.65
N ARG A 99 -8.77 -1.22 5.38
CA ARG A 99 -7.84 -0.84 4.29
C ARG A 99 -6.45 -1.44 4.52
N GLN A 100 -5.95 -1.35 5.75
CA GLN A 100 -4.65 -1.89 6.14
C GLN A 100 -4.62 -3.41 5.93
N PHE A 101 -5.60 -4.14 6.45
CA PHE A 101 -5.71 -5.60 6.31
C PHE A 101 -5.75 -6.07 4.85
N LEU A 102 -6.63 -5.47 4.03
CA LEU A 102 -6.76 -5.86 2.62
C LEU A 102 -5.42 -5.68 1.87
N PHE A 103 -4.66 -4.64 2.20
CA PHE A 103 -3.35 -4.39 1.61
C PHE A 103 -2.25 -5.28 2.20
N ASP A 104 -2.19 -5.47 3.52
CA ASP A 104 -1.20 -6.32 4.19
C ASP A 104 -1.28 -7.76 3.67
N ALA A 105 -2.51 -8.26 3.49
CA ALA A 105 -2.77 -9.60 2.96
C ALA A 105 -2.21 -9.77 1.54
N PHE A 106 -2.08 -8.67 0.78
CA PHE A 106 -1.47 -8.64 -0.56
C PHE A 106 0.05 -8.42 -0.48
N GLN A 107 0.48 -7.46 0.33
CA GLN A 107 1.87 -7.06 0.43
C GLN A 107 2.74 -8.17 1.01
N HIS A 108 2.27 -8.89 2.02
CA HIS A 108 3.04 -9.96 2.67
C HIS A 108 3.46 -11.08 1.70
N PRO A 109 2.56 -11.75 0.95
CA PRO A 109 2.95 -12.77 -0.03
C PRO A 109 3.76 -12.20 -1.21
N LEU A 110 3.47 -10.97 -1.65
CA LEU A 110 4.26 -10.30 -2.68
C LEU A 110 5.72 -10.13 -2.25
N LEU A 111 5.95 -9.58 -1.05
CA LEU A 111 7.29 -9.42 -0.47
C LEU A 111 7.97 -10.76 -0.21
N GLY A 112 7.21 -11.78 0.24
CA GLY A 112 7.72 -13.13 0.42
C GLY A 112 8.25 -13.76 -0.86
N ALA A 113 7.60 -13.49 -2.00
CA ALA A 113 8.09 -13.89 -3.32
C ALA A 113 9.32 -13.06 -3.75
N MET A 114 9.27 -11.74 -3.59
CA MET A 114 10.37 -10.84 -3.95
C MET A 114 11.62 -11.01 -3.10
N ALA A 115 11.52 -11.54 -1.87
CA ALA A 115 12.70 -11.91 -1.09
C ALA A 115 13.58 -12.99 -1.77
N LYS A 116 13.05 -13.65 -2.81
CA LYS A 116 13.74 -14.63 -3.67
C LYS A 116 14.01 -14.08 -5.08
N SER A 117 13.92 -12.76 -5.26
CA SER A 117 14.09 -12.07 -6.53
C SER A 117 15.46 -12.35 -7.17
N SER A 118 15.49 -12.36 -8.50
CA SER A 118 16.73 -12.36 -9.28
C SER A 118 17.49 -11.03 -9.17
N ASP A 119 16.80 -9.94 -8.81
CA ASP A 119 17.40 -8.65 -8.52
C ASP A 119 17.87 -8.60 -7.05
N PRO A 120 19.19 -8.48 -6.78
CA PRO A 120 19.70 -8.52 -5.42
C PRO A 120 19.19 -7.39 -4.52
N ARG A 121 18.94 -6.19 -5.08
CA ARG A 121 18.46 -5.03 -4.31
C ARG A 121 16.99 -5.20 -3.96
N VAL A 122 16.17 -5.67 -4.91
CA VAL A 122 14.77 -6.03 -4.62
C VAL A 122 14.69 -7.11 -3.56
N ALA A 123 15.52 -8.17 -3.67
CA ALA A 123 15.56 -9.25 -2.69
C ALA A 123 15.93 -8.76 -1.28
N GLU A 124 16.95 -7.90 -1.18
CA GLU A 124 17.38 -7.31 0.09
C GLU A 124 16.27 -6.47 0.75
N ILE A 125 15.66 -5.56 -0.01
CA ILE A 125 14.60 -4.69 0.49
C ILE A 125 13.39 -5.53 0.92
N ALA A 126 12.97 -6.48 0.08
CA ALA A 126 11.84 -7.36 0.37
C ALA A 126 12.08 -8.26 1.59
N ALA A 127 13.29 -8.79 1.77
CA ALA A 127 13.64 -9.62 2.93
C ALA A 127 13.58 -8.86 4.26
N LYS A 128 13.79 -7.53 4.25
CA LYS A 128 13.56 -6.67 5.40
C LYS A 128 12.06 -6.39 5.58
N ALA A 129 11.41 -5.88 4.54
CA ALA A 129 10.02 -5.44 4.56
C ALA A 129 9.02 -6.57 4.86
N VAL A 130 9.31 -7.82 4.45
CA VAL A 130 8.39 -8.96 4.67
C VAL A 130 8.17 -9.24 6.16
N LYS A 131 9.16 -8.97 7.02
CA LYS A 131 9.04 -9.16 8.47
C LYS A 131 8.10 -8.14 9.10
N GLU A 132 8.17 -6.90 8.63
CA GLU A 132 7.28 -5.81 9.03
C GLU A 132 5.86 -6.11 8.53
N ALA A 133 5.72 -6.48 7.25
CA ALA A 133 4.42 -6.81 6.64
C ALA A 133 3.72 -8.02 7.30
N ALA A 134 4.48 -9.02 7.78
CA ALA A 134 3.91 -10.12 8.55
C ALA A 134 3.28 -9.63 9.87
N TYR A 135 3.98 -8.73 10.58
CA TYR A 135 3.45 -8.13 11.81
C TYR A 135 2.23 -7.23 11.53
N HIS A 136 2.26 -6.46 10.44
CA HIS A 136 1.12 -5.63 10.02
C HIS A 136 -0.10 -6.51 9.72
N LEU A 137 0.08 -7.58 8.94
CA LEU A 137 -0.99 -8.53 8.59
C LEU A 137 -1.61 -9.20 9.81
N ASP A 138 -0.81 -9.75 10.71
CA ASP A 138 -1.31 -10.43 11.91
C ASP A 138 -2.18 -9.46 12.74
N ARG A 139 -1.66 -8.25 12.98
CA ARG A 139 -2.35 -7.23 13.77
C ARG A 139 -3.63 -6.72 13.09
N SER A 140 -3.57 -6.45 11.79
CA SER A 140 -4.72 -5.92 11.06
C SER A 140 -5.82 -6.96 10.93
N ALA A 141 -5.46 -8.24 10.73
CA ALA A 141 -6.40 -9.36 10.76
C ALA A 141 -7.07 -9.53 12.13
N GLU A 142 -6.30 -9.55 13.22
CA GLU A 142 -6.82 -9.66 14.59
C GLU A 142 -7.80 -8.52 14.91
N THR A 143 -7.47 -7.29 14.52
CA THR A 143 -8.35 -6.14 14.72
C THR A 143 -9.62 -6.25 13.87
N VAL A 144 -9.52 -6.74 12.63
CA VAL A 144 -10.68 -6.96 11.75
C VAL A 144 -11.64 -7.99 12.37
N VAL A 145 -11.12 -9.10 12.89
CA VAL A 145 -11.92 -10.10 13.58
C VAL A 145 -12.57 -9.52 14.83
N SER A 146 -11.78 -8.84 15.67
CA SER A 146 -12.25 -8.28 16.95
C SER A 146 -13.36 -7.24 16.77
N LEU A 147 -13.27 -6.40 15.74
CA LEU A 147 -14.30 -5.40 15.44
C LEU A 147 -15.49 -6.00 14.70
N GLY A 148 -15.25 -6.96 13.81
CA GLY A 148 -16.27 -7.68 13.05
C GLY A 148 -17.17 -8.50 13.97
N ASP A 149 -16.62 -9.42 14.75
CA ASP A 149 -17.37 -10.27 15.70
C ASP A 149 -17.57 -9.59 17.08
N GLY A 150 -17.51 -8.26 17.11
CA GLY A 150 -17.64 -7.47 18.32
C GLY A 150 -19.09 -7.12 18.65
N THR A 151 -19.36 -5.82 18.76
CA THR A 151 -20.72 -5.29 18.97
C THR A 151 -21.47 -5.15 17.66
N GLN A 152 -22.79 -4.99 17.71
CA GLN A 152 -23.59 -4.68 16.51
C GLN A 152 -23.12 -3.40 15.81
N GLU A 153 -22.66 -2.39 16.57
CA GLU A 153 -22.15 -1.15 16.00
C GLU A 153 -20.79 -1.36 15.30
N SER A 154 -19.84 -2.03 15.96
CA SER A 154 -18.53 -2.30 15.36
C SER A 154 -18.65 -3.22 14.14
N HIS A 155 -19.49 -4.26 14.20
CA HIS A 155 -19.81 -5.13 13.07
C HIS A 155 -20.32 -4.31 11.88
N ALA A 156 -21.31 -3.46 12.09
CA ALA A 156 -21.89 -2.64 11.02
C ALA A 156 -20.88 -1.67 10.39
N ARG A 157 -20.00 -1.07 11.21
CA ARG A 157 -18.91 -0.21 10.72
C ARG A 157 -17.89 -0.99 9.89
N MET A 158 -17.53 -2.20 10.32
CA MET A 158 -16.61 -3.07 9.59
C MET A 158 -17.18 -3.57 8.28
N GLN A 159 -18.47 -3.93 8.25
CA GLN A 159 -19.15 -4.29 7.01
C GLN A 159 -19.18 -3.10 6.05
N ASN A 160 -19.56 -1.92 6.51
CA ASN A 160 -19.56 -0.71 5.69
C ASN A 160 -18.15 -0.34 5.18
N ALA A 161 -17.13 -0.52 6.01
CA ALA A 161 -15.74 -0.34 5.58
C ALA A 161 -15.36 -1.30 4.45
N LEU A 162 -15.69 -2.59 4.60
CA LEU A 162 -15.46 -3.60 3.56
C LEU A 162 -16.19 -3.23 2.27
N ASP A 163 -17.49 -2.90 2.35
CA ASP A 163 -18.31 -2.54 1.20
C ASP A 163 -17.77 -1.32 0.43
N LEU A 164 -17.24 -0.32 1.14
CA LEU A 164 -16.65 0.88 0.54
C LEU A 164 -15.27 0.65 -0.09
N LEU A 165 -14.49 -0.29 0.42
CA LEU A 165 -13.12 -0.56 -0.02
C LEU A 165 -13.03 -1.67 -1.07
N TRP A 166 -13.98 -2.62 -1.07
CA TRP A 166 -13.98 -3.77 -1.97
C TRP A 166 -13.84 -3.40 -3.45
N PRO A 167 -14.51 -2.34 -3.97
CA PRO A 167 -14.37 -1.92 -5.36
C PRO A 167 -12.96 -1.46 -5.76
N PHE A 168 -12.00 -1.38 -4.84
CA PHE A 168 -10.60 -1.02 -5.13
C PHE A 168 -9.63 -2.20 -5.04
N VAL A 169 -10.10 -3.38 -4.57
CA VAL A 169 -9.26 -4.56 -4.35
C VAL A 169 -8.68 -5.10 -5.66
N GLY A 170 -9.49 -5.14 -6.71
CA GLY A 170 -9.11 -5.78 -7.98
C GLY A 170 -7.91 -5.14 -8.68
N GLU A 171 -7.61 -3.85 -8.41
CA GLU A 171 -6.44 -3.19 -9.01
C GLU A 171 -5.12 -3.83 -8.60
N MET A 172 -5.02 -4.36 -7.37
CA MET A 172 -3.79 -4.99 -6.88
C MET A 172 -3.37 -6.19 -7.74
N PHE A 173 -4.34 -6.86 -8.36
CA PHE A 173 -4.15 -8.08 -9.16
C PHE A 173 -4.19 -7.81 -10.68
N ALA A 174 -4.40 -6.56 -11.09
CA ALA A 174 -4.43 -6.20 -12.51
C ALA A 174 -3.00 -6.18 -13.07
N SER A 175 -2.63 -7.24 -13.80
CA SER A 175 -1.33 -7.37 -14.46
C SER A 175 -1.23 -6.50 -15.73
N ASP A 176 -0.07 -5.88 -15.95
CA ASP A 176 0.27 -5.12 -17.16
C ASP A 176 1.68 -5.41 -17.68
N ASP A 177 2.11 -4.68 -18.72
CA ASP A 177 3.40 -4.89 -19.37
C ASP A 177 4.60 -4.74 -18.42
N VAL A 178 4.49 -3.92 -17.37
CA VAL A 178 5.55 -3.77 -16.35
C VAL A 178 5.60 -5.03 -15.49
N ASP A 179 4.45 -5.51 -15.04
CA ASP A 179 4.37 -6.73 -14.22
C ASP A 179 4.85 -7.96 -15.01
N ALA A 180 4.44 -8.09 -16.27
CA ALA A 180 4.91 -9.15 -17.17
C ALA A 180 6.43 -9.11 -17.39
N ALA A 181 7.02 -7.92 -17.49
CA ALA A 181 8.46 -7.76 -17.59
C ALA A 181 9.19 -8.18 -16.30
N MET A 182 8.66 -7.82 -15.12
CA MET A 182 9.24 -8.22 -13.83
C MET A 182 9.13 -9.73 -13.61
N ALA A 183 7.99 -10.33 -13.93
CA ALA A 183 7.78 -11.78 -13.87
C ALA A 183 8.76 -12.52 -14.78
N LYS A 184 8.89 -12.09 -16.04
CA LYS A 184 9.83 -12.68 -17.00
C LYS A 184 11.29 -12.57 -16.55
N ALA A 185 11.66 -11.46 -15.92
CA ALA A 185 13.01 -11.24 -15.39
C ALA A 185 13.26 -11.97 -14.05
N GLY A 186 12.22 -12.53 -13.42
CA GLY A 186 12.30 -13.14 -12.09
C GLY A 186 12.44 -12.13 -10.96
N VAL A 187 12.07 -10.87 -11.19
CA VAL A 187 12.22 -9.77 -10.23
C VAL A 187 11.08 -9.78 -9.20
N ALA A 188 9.85 -9.97 -9.66
CA ALA A 188 8.63 -10.06 -8.85
C ALA A 188 7.66 -11.04 -9.52
N PRO A 189 6.73 -11.68 -8.79
CA PRO A 189 5.70 -12.51 -9.40
C PRO A 189 4.72 -11.66 -10.23
N ASP A 190 3.98 -12.31 -11.14
CA ASP A 190 2.79 -11.66 -11.71
C ASP A 190 1.77 -11.45 -10.57
N PRO A 191 1.26 -10.23 -10.35
CA PRO A 191 0.30 -9.97 -9.28
C PRO A 191 -1.00 -10.78 -9.43
N ALA A 192 -1.39 -11.16 -10.66
CA ALA A 192 -2.57 -11.99 -10.89
C ALA A 192 -2.44 -13.37 -10.21
N ASP A 193 -1.22 -13.92 -10.15
CA ASP A 193 -0.94 -15.22 -9.53
C ASP A 193 -1.10 -15.20 -8.00
N LEU A 194 -1.12 -14.01 -7.38
CA LEU A 194 -1.31 -13.85 -5.94
C LEU A 194 -2.78 -13.89 -5.53
N ARG A 195 -3.71 -13.73 -6.47
CA ARG A 195 -5.14 -13.50 -6.20
C ARG A 195 -5.78 -14.65 -5.43
N ASP A 196 -5.61 -15.88 -5.88
CA ASP A 196 -6.28 -17.03 -5.25
C ASP A 196 -5.85 -17.23 -3.78
N ASN A 197 -4.55 -17.10 -3.52
CA ASN A 197 -3.99 -17.20 -2.17
C ASN A 197 -4.45 -16.03 -1.28
N TRP A 198 -4.49 -14.81 -1.84
CA TRP A 198 -5.02 -13.64 -1.15
C TRP A 198 -6.49 -13.81 -0.80
N GLU A 199 -7.33 -14.23 -1.76
CA GLU A 199 -8.76 -14.42 -1.55
C GLU A 199 -9.03 -15.51 -0.51
N ALA A 200 -8.24 -16.59 -0.49
CA ALA A 200 -8.34 -17.63 0.52
C ALA A 200 -8.03 -17.09 1.93
N SER A 201 -6.96 -16.32 2.08
CA SER A 201 -6.56 -15.69 3.35
C SER A 201 -7.63 -14.69 3.83
N VAL A 202 -8.04 -13.77 2.96
CA VAL A 202 -9.03 -12.73 3.26
C VAL A 202 -10.38 -13.34 3.60
N ARG A 203 -10.82 -14.38 2.87
CA ARG A 203 -12.06 -15.09 3.18
C ARG A 203 -12.03 -15.76 4.54
N ALA A 204 -10.90 -16.33 4.95
CA ALA A 204 -10.77 -16.93 6.26
C ALA A 204 -10.97 -15.89 7.37
N THR A 205 -10.23 -14.77 7.32
CA THR A 205 -10.37 -13.68 8.30
C THR A 205 -11.76 -13.05 8.30
N LEU A 206 -12.34 -12.75 7.12
CA LEU A 206 -13.66 -12.13 7.04
C LEU A 206 -14.78 -13.07 7.52
N SER A 207 -14.63 -14.39 7.29
CA SER A 207 -15.57 -15.38 7.82
C SER A 207 -15.50 -15.46 9.34
N GLU A 208 -14.31 -15.41 9.92
CA GLU A 208 -14.12 -15.36 11.37
C GLU A 208 -14.67 -14.06 11.96
N ALA A 209 -14.47 -12.94 11.27
CA ALA A 209 -15.05 -11.64 11.61
C ALA A 209 -16.58 -11.56 11.42
N THR A 210 -17.23 -12.62 10.92
CA THR A 210 -18.67 -12.67 10.58
C THR A 210 -19.13 -11.61 9.55
N LEU A 211 -18.20 -11.16 8.70
CA LEU A 211 -18.44 -10.20 7.63
C LEU A 211 -18.77 -10.90 6.30
N ARG A 212 -19.50 -10.20 5.44
CA ARG A 212 -19.90 -10.71 4.12
C ARG A 212 -19.10 -10.03 3.03
N ILE A 213 -18.44 -10.84 2.21
CA ILE A 213 -17.73 -10.34 1.03
C ILE A 213 -18.75 -9.86 -0.01
N PRO A 214 -18.62 -8.64 -0.54
CA PRO A 214 -19.46 -8.18 -1.65
C PRO A 214 -19.37 -9.08 -2.88
N GLU A 215 -20.49 -9.33 -3.55
CA GLU A 215 -20.58 -10.25 -4.71
C GLU A 215 -20.12 -9.62 -6.03
N ASP A 216 -19.96 -8.30 -6.08
CA ASP A 216 -19.56 -7.55 -7.28
C ASP A 216 -18.07 -7.77 -7.58
N ASP A 217 -17.75 -8.00 -8.86
CA ASP A 217 -16.38 -8.16 -9.38
C ASP A 217 -15.79 -6.87 -9.96
N PHE A 218 -16.55 -5.77 -9.94
CA PHE A 218 -16.11 -4.46 -10.37
C PHE A 218 -14.90 -3.97 -9.57
N ALA A 219 -13.91 -3.45 -10.31
CA ALA A 219 -12.71 -2.83 -9.75
C ALA A 219 -12.42 -1.48 -10.41
N HIS A 220 -12.29 -0.44 -9.59
CA HIS A 220 -11.63 0.80 -9.99
C HIS A 220 -10.16 0.53 -10.31
N GLN A 221 -9.64 1.18 -11.36
CA GLN A 221 -8.26 1.01 -11.82
C GLN A 221 -7.72 2.33 -12.33
N GLY A 222 -6.39 2.49 -12.29
CA GLY A 222 -5.68 3.59 -12.93
C GLY A 222 -4.46 4.05 -12.16
N GLY A 223 -4.44 3.84 -10.84
CA GLY A 223 -3.39 4.30 -9.93
C GLY A 223 -2.03 3.72 -10.28
N LYS A 224 -1.95 2.41 -10.55
CA LYS A 224 -0.69 1.73 -10.95
C LYS A 224 0.01 2.31 -12.19
N THR A 225 -0.74 3.05 -13.02
CA THR A 225 -0.26 3.64 -14.28
C THR A 225 -0.20 5.17 -14.22
N GLY A 226 -0.73 5.78 -13.16
CA GLY A 226 -0.97 7.23 -13.09
C GLY A 226 -2.03 7.74 -14.06
N ARG A 227 -2.72 6.87 -14.82
CA ARG A 227 -3.79 7.27 -15.76
C ARG A 227 -4.93 7.98 -15.04
N GLN A 228 -5.23 7.53 -13.83
CA GLN A 228 -6.28 8.09 -13.01
C GLN A 228 -5.98 7.81 -11.54
N HIS A 229 -6.12 8.85 -10.73
CA HIS A 229 -6.25 8.76 -9.28
C HIS A 229 -7.62 9.28 -8.86
N THR A 230 -8.02 9.00 -7.64
CA THR A 230 -9.19 9.64 -7.04
C THR A 230 -8.88 11.09 -6.69
N GLU A 231 -9.91 11.88 -6.38
CA GLU A 231 -9.75 13.26 -5.93
C GLU A 231 -8.96 13.39 -4.61
N HIS A 232 -8.74 12.27 -3.91
CA HIS A 232 -8.07 12.25 -2.60
C HIS A 232 -6.56 12.37 -2.71
N LEU A 233 -5.92 11.83 -3.76
CA LEU A 233 -4.45 11.89 -3.87
C LEU A 233 -3.95 13.34 -3.94
N GLY A 234 -4.60 14.20 -4.74
CA GLY A 234 -4.21 15.61 -4.81
C GLY A 234 -4.26 16.34 -3.46
N ARG A 235 -5.19 15.94 -2.56
CA ARG A 235 -5.28 16.51 -1.20
C ARG A 235 -4.11 16.06 -0.32
N ILE A 236 -3.74 14.77 -0.40
CA ILE A 236 -2.56 14.22 0.27
C ILE A 236 -1.31 14.98 -0.18
N LEU A 237 -1.09 15.06 -1.50
CA LEU A 237 0.13 15.69 -2.05
C LEU A 237 0.21 17.17 -1.70
N THR A 238 -0.92 17.88 -1.65
CA THR A 238 -0.95 19.29 -1.23
C THR A 238 -0.37 19.48 0.18
N GLN A 239 -0.67 18.58 1.11
CA GLN A 239 -0.15 18.65 2.48
C GLN A 239 1.29 18.13 2.55
N MET A 240 1.53 16.96 1.97
CA MET A 240 2.82 16.26 2.01
C MET A 240 3.96 17.06 1.35
N GLN A 241 3.68 17.74 0.23
CA GLN A 241 4.69 18.40 -0.59
C GLN A 241 4.80 19.91 -0.30
N TRP A 242 3.98 20.46 0.59
CA TRP A 242 3.87 21.91 0.79
C TRP A 242 5.23 22.57 1.06
N LEU A 243 6.00 22.05 2.03
CA LEU A 243 7.24 22.68 2.46
C LEU A 243 8.30 22.66 1.35
N GLN A 244 8.45 21.52 0.66
CA GLN A 244 9.39 21.39 -0.45
C GLN A 244 9.01 22.28 -1.65
N ARG A 245 7.71 22.44 -1.94
CA ARG A 245 7.24 23.34 -3.00
C ARG A 245 7.36 24.81 -2.64
N ALA A 246 7.20 25.16 -1.36
CA ALA A 246 7.35 26.53 -0.87
C ALA A 246 8.81 26.99 -0.82
N TYR A 247 9.74 26.07 -0.54
CA TYR A 247 11.18 26.35 -0.39
C TYR A 247 12.03 25.39 -1.23
N PRO A 248 11.97 25.49 -2.57
CA PRO A 248 12.64 24.54 -3.46
C PRO A 248 14.17 24.61 -3.33
N GLY A 249 14.82 23.45 -3.32
CA GLY A 249 16.28 23.32 -3.25
C GLY A 249 16.89 23.48 -1.86
N ALA A 250 16.06 23.57 -0.81
CA ALA A 250 16.52 23.54 0.58
C ALA A 250 16.94 22.13 1.02
N SER A 251 17.84 22.05 2.01
CA SER A 251 18.28 20.80 2.64
C SER A 251 17.80 20.74 4.09
N TRP A 252 17.41 19.55 4.56
CA TRP A 252 16.82 19.29 5.87
C TRP A 252 17.55 18.15 6.61
#